data_AF-A0A2V8L3J4-F1
#
_entry.id   AF-A0A2V8L3J4-F1
#
_cell.length_a   1.000
_cell.length_b   1.000
_cell.length_c   1.000
_cell.angle_alpha   90.00
_cell.angle_beta   90.00
_cell.angle_gamma   90.00
#
_symmetry.space_group_name_H-M   'P 1'
#
loop_
_entity.id
_entity.type
_entity.pdbx_description
1 polymer ?
#
loop_
_entity_poly.entity_id
_entity_poly.type
_entity_poly.pdbx_seq_one_letter_code
_entity_poly.pdbx_strand_id
1 'polypeptide(L)'
;MNNQKDFLDVALDYHKALPARIREYLNNRGIPNSFVDSHVLGWNGWRITVPIYDRNGQVLYFKYARDPQQKPIAPKMVLPAGSKVELYGWESVVKQPSGIVICEGEFDRLVLEANGFPAVTSTGGAGTFRPEWASEFEHIKDVYICFDNDDAGRRGAIRVGLMIPHAKLVQLPQEVGQGGDITDFLVGLKRSREHFLELLENAKPVPPLLPAPQPRKRKLRSIATIERIEQIKADVPIAQVIAHYVPLKMSGRNVIGRCPFHDDHNPSMVVYPHSATFHCFGCQKQGDVISFLRDKENLSFYEALDALDQIRTNYGFQSQ
;
A
#
# COMPACT_ATOMS: atom_id res chain seq x y z
N MET A 1 -19.77 28.81 23.58
CA MET A 1 -19.78 27.47 24.21
C MET A 1 -19.91 26.46 23.08
N ASN A 2 -18.78 26.00 22.55
CA ASN A 2 -18.76 25.15 21.36
C ASN A 2 -19.10 23.72 21.81
N ASN A 3 -20.27 23.24 21.40
CA ASN A 3 -20.80 21.93 21.73
C ASN A 3 -20.08 20.85 20.89
N GLN A 4 -18.78 20.69 21.08
CA GLN A 4 -18.10 19.47 20.64
C GLN A 4 -18.57 18.37 21.60
N LYS A 5 -19.41 17.46 21.09
CA LYS A 5 -19.64 16.19 21.79
C LYS A 5 -18.28 15.59 22.11
N ASP A 6 -18.08 15.20 23.37
CA ASP A 6 -16.93 14.40 23.76
C ASP A 6 -16.88 13.16 22.85
N PHE A 7 -15.74 12.93 22.20
CA PHE A 7 -15.57 11.76 21.34
C PHE A 7 -15.76 10.46 22.12
N LEU A 8 -15.54 10.47 23.44
CA LEU A 8 -15.84 9.33 24.29
C LEU A 8 -17.35 9.04 24.34
N ASP A 9 -18.21 10.06 24.50
CA ASP A 9 -19.66 9.87 24.47
C ASP A 9 -20.12 9.30 23.13
N VAL A 10 -19.53 9.78 22.02
CA VAL A 10 -19.79 9.26 20.68
C VAL A 10 -19.33 7.80 20.55
N ALA A 11 -18.19 7.44 21.13
CA ALA A 11 -17.70 6.06 21.15
C ALA A 11 -18.69 5.15 21.88
N LEU A 12 -19.19 5.58 23.04
CA LEU A 12 -20.17 4.85 23.84
C LEU A 12 -21.51 4.69 23.10
N ASP A 13 -21.97 5.73 22.40
CA ASP A 13 -23.16 5.67 21.56
C ASP A 13 -22.99 4.64 20.42
N TYR A 14 -21.85 4.66 19.72
CA TYR A 14 -21.53 3.67 18.68
C TYR A 14 -21.38 2.26 19.24
N HIS A 15 -20.80 2.10 20.44
CA HIS A 15 -20.65 0.81 21.09
C HIS A 15 -22.01 0.19 21.46
N LYS A 16 -22.95 0.98 21.99
CA LYS A 16 -24.33 0.54 22.24
C LYS A 16 -25.05 0.15 20.94
N ALA A 17 -24.73 0.81 19.84
CA ALA A 17 -25.31 0.52 18.53
C ALA A 17 -24.66 -0.68 17.81
N LEU A 18 -23.65 -1.34 18.39
CA LEU A 18 -22.92 -2.44 17.77
C LEU A 18 -23.82 -3.68 17.56
N PRO A 19 -24.13 -4.05 16.31
CA PRO A 19 -25.02 -5.18 16.04
C PRO A 19 -24.40 -6.52 16.45
N ALA A 20 -25.23 -7.47 16.89
CA ALA A 20 -24.78 -8.83 17.25
C ALA A 20 -23.95 -9.51 16.15
N ARG A 21 -24.35 -9.36 14.87
CA ARG A 21 -23.60 -9.89 13.72
C ARG A 21 -22.17 -9.34 13.60
N ILE A 22 -21.95 -8.09 14.01
CA ILE A 22 -20.62 -7.48 13.98
C ILE A 22 -19.80 -7.96 15.18
N ARG A 23 -20.42 -8.10 16.36
CA ARG A 23 -19.77 -8.73 17.52
C ARG A 23 -19.30 -10.14 17.19
N GLU A 24 -20.17 -10.95 16.59
CA GLU A 24 -19.83 -12.30 16.14
C GLU A 24 -18.67 -12.29 15.13
N TYR A 25 -18.69 -11.38 14.15
CA TYR A 25 -17.59 -11.20 13.22
C TYR A 25 -16.26 -10.87 13.92
N LEU A 26 -16.25 -9.95 14.89
CA LEU A 26 -15.04 -9.59 15.64
C LEU A 26 -14.54 -10.77 16.49
N ASN A 27 -15.45 -11.53 17.11
CA ASN A 27 -15.12 -12.72 17.88
C ASN A 27 -14.49 -13.79 16.97
N ASN A 28 -15.06 -14.00 15.78
CA ASN A 28 -14.51 -14.90 14.76
C ASN A 28 -13.17 -14.43 14.19
N ARG A 29 -12.79 -13.16 14.38
CA ARG A 29 -11.45 -12.62 14.11
C ARG A 29 -10.50 -12.73 15.31
N GLY A 30 -10.89 -13.39 16.39
CA GLY A 30 -10.05 -13.53 17.57
C GLY A 30 -10.06 -12.32 18.50
N ILE A 31 -11.08 -11.45 18.41
CA ILE A 31 -11.29 -10.31 19.32
C ILE A 31 -12.49 -10.64 20.23
N PRO A 32 -12.26 -11.13 21.46
CA PRO A 32 -13.34 -11.53 22.37
C PRO A 32 -14.24 -10.36 22.78
N ASN A 33 -15.47 -10.63 23.19
CA ASN A 33 -16.40 -9.58 23.64
C ASN A 33 -15.83 -8.70 24.76
N SER A 34 -15.04 -9.26 25.68
CA SER A 34 -14.39 -8.46 26.73
C SER A 34 -13.48 -7.37 26.16
N PHE A 35 -12.80 -7.63 25.03
CA PHE A 35 -11.96 -6.66 24.32
C PHE A 35 -12.79 -5.73 23.43
N VAL A 36 -13.85 -6.23 22.80
CA VAL A 36 -14.82 -5.38 22.11
C VAL A 36 -15.37 -4.32 23.06
N ASP A 37 -15.67 -4.69 24.31
CA ASP A 37 -16.23 -3.83 25.33
C ASP A 37 -15.17 -2.90 25.94
N SER A 38 -13.98 -3.41 26.32
CA SER A 38 -12.93 -2.58 26.92
C SER A 38 -12.34 -1.54 25.96
N HIS A 39 -12.28 -1.83 24.66
CA HIS A 39 -11.83 -0.89 23.64
C HIS A 39 -12.97 -0.05 23.04
N VAL A 40 -14.21 -0.27 23.49
CA VAL A 40 -15.40 0.49 23.07
C VAL A 40 -15.56 0.44 21.53
N LEU A 41 -15.32 -0.73 20.93
CA LEU A 41 -15.53 -0.91 19.49
C LEU A 41 -17.01 -0.76 19.18
N GLY A 42 -17.35 -0.06 18.11
CA GLY A 42 -18.72 0.38 17.88
C GLY A 42 -19.17 0.27 16.43
N TRP A 43 -20.36 0.78 16.17
CA TRP A 43 -20.99 0.81 14.87
C TRP A 43 -21.67 2.16 14.65
N ASN A 44 -21.31 2.85 13.57
CA ASN A 44 -21.86 4.16 13.24
C ASN A 44 -23.05 4.10 12.25
N GLY A 45 -23.64 2.92 12.03
CA GLY A 45 -24.69 2.70 11.05
C GLY A 45 -24.21 2.09 9.73
N TRP A 46 -22.92 2.20 9.39
CA TRP A 46 -22.39 1.71 8.10
C TRP A 46 -20.97 1.13 8.15
N ARG A 47 -20.20 1.39 9.22
CA ARG A 47 -18.86 0.84 9.47
C ARG A 47 -18.64 0.55 10.95
N ILE A 48 -17.72 -0.38 11.20
CA ILE A 48 -17.22 -0.66 12.56
C ILE A 48 -16.30 0.50 12.94
N THR A 49 -16.48 1.05 14.13
CA THR A 49 -15.68 2.16 14.66
C THR A 49 -14.66 1.64 15.65
N VAL A 50 -13.40 2.02 15.45
CA VAL A 50 -12.30 1.77 16.37
C VAL A 50 -11.87 3.13 16.93
N PRO A 51 -12.17 3.44 18.20
CA PRO A 51 -11.73 4.69 18.83
C PRO A 51 -10.20 4.72 18.93
N ILE A 52 -9.59 5.82 18.48
CA ILE A 52 -8.15 6.04 18.57
C ILE A 52 -7.90 7.03 19.70
N TYR A 53 -7.15 6.56 20.70
CA TYR A 53 -6.82 7.32 21.89
C TYR A 53 -5.43 7.96 21.76
N ASP A 54 -5.27 9.16 22.31
CA ASP A 54 -3.96 9.75 22.53
C ASP A 54 -3.24 9.10 23.72
N ARG A 55 -2.03 9.57 24.01
CA ARG A 55 -1.22 9.10 25.13
C ARG A 55 -1.86 9.31 26.50
N ASN A 56 -2.78 10.26 26.63
CA ASN A 56 -3.48 10.58 27.88
C ASN A 56 -4.80 9.81 28.01
N GLY A 57 -5.14 8.96 27.05
CA GLY A 57 -6.40 8.21 27.03
C GLY A 57 -7.60 9.00 26.52
N GLN A 58 -7.39 10.15 25.86
CA GLN A 58 -8.45 10.91 25.23
C GLN A 58 -8.70 10.43 23.80
N VAL A 59 -9.97 10.20 23.45
CA VAL A 59 -10.35 9.81 22.08
C VAL A 59 -10.13 10.98 21.12
N LEU A 60 -9.29 10.78 20.11
CA LEU A 60 -8.98 11.78 19.08
C LEU A 60 -9.93 11.70 17.88
N TYR A 61 -10.19 10.48 17.40
CA TYR A 61 -11.02 10.19 16.25
C TYR A 61 -11.35 8.69 16.18
N PHE A 62 -12.12 8.28 15.17
CA PHE A 62 -12.44 6.87 14.90
C PHE A 62 -11.81 6.40 13.60
N LYS A 63 -11.14 5.25 13.62
CA LYS A 63 -10.87 4.47 12.41
C LYS A 63 -12.13 3.71 12.02
N TYR A 64 -12.36 3.55 10.72
CA TYR A 64 -13.58 2.91 10.21
C TYR A 64 -13.29 1.62 9.44
N ALA A 65 -13.59 0.48 10.05
CA ALA A 65 -13.48 -0.82 9.39
C ALA A 65 -14.73 -1.11 8.54
N ARG A 66 -14.51 -1.71 7.37
CA ARG A 66 -15.58 -2.12 6.46
C ARG A 66 -16.51 -3.13 7.13
N ASP A 67 -17.81 -3.00 6.87
CA ASP A 67 -18.77 -4.04 7.22
C ASP A 67 -18.43 -5.34 6.46
N PRO A 68 -18.31 -6.50 7.13
CA PRO A 68 -18.06 -7.79 6.46
C PRO A 68 -19.08 -8.13 5.36
N GLN A 69 -20.29 -7.57 5.39
CA GLN A 69 -21.31 -7.78 4.37
C GLN A 69 -21.17 -6.86 3.14
N GLN A 70 -20.33 -5.82 3.19
CA GLN A 70 -20.08 -4.94 2.05
C GLN A 70 -19.12 -5.60 1.05
N LYS A 71 -19.39 -5.39 -0.25
CA LYS A 71 -18.51 -5.85 -1.34
C LYS A 71 -17.07 -5.36 -1.15
N PRO A 72 -16.06 -6.13 -1.55
CA PRO A 72 -14.66 -5.81 -1.30
C PRO A 72 -14.09 -4.64 -2.10
N ILE A 73 -14.94 -3.87 -2.79
CA ILE A 73 -14.61 -2.66 -3.53
C ILE A 73 -14.29 -1.50 -2.57
N ALA A 74 -14.93 -1.47 -1.40
CA ALA A 74 -14.68 -0.44 -0.40
C ALA A 74 -13.39 -0.75 0.40
N PRO A 75 -12.60 0.27 0.82
CA PRO A 75 -11.39 0.05 1.61
C PRO A 75 -11.65 -0.72 2.92
N LYS A 76 -10.76 -1.67 3.27
CA LYS A 76 -10.81 -2.50 4.51
C LYS A 76 -10.86 -1.61 5.75
N MET A 77 -9.98 -0.61 5.83
CA MET A 77 -9.89 0.39 6.90
C MET A 77 -9.81 1.79 6.31
N VAL A 78 -10.44 2.77 6.95
CA VAL A 78 -10.41 4.18 6.54
C VAL A 78 -9.98 5.07 7.71
N LEU A 79 -9.01 5.94 7.46
CA LEU A 79 -8.65 7.06 8.32
C LEU A 79 -9.52 8.28 7.94
N PRO A 80 -10.18 8.97 8.88
CA PRO A 80 -10.99 10.14 8.55
C PRO A 80 -10.14 11.24 7.92
N ALA A 81 -10.71 11.95 6.94
CA ALA A 81 -10.02 13.06 6.29
C ALA A 81 -9.59 14.13 7.32
N GLY A 82 -8.36 14.62 7.20
CA GLY A 82 -7.78 15.61 8.12
C GLY A 82 -7.29 15.04 9.46
N SER A 83 -7.53 13.75 9.76
CA SER A 83 -6.97 13.12 10.95
C SER A 83 -5.46 12.90 10.79
N LYS A 84 -4.71 13.17 11.86
CA LYS A 84 -3.28 12.86 11.90
C LYS A 84 -3.08 11.40 12.28
N VAL A 85 -2.09 10.76 11.65
CA VAL A 85 -1.66 9.42 12.04
C VAL A 85 -1.22 9.44 13.50
N GLU A 86 -1.68 8.44 14.25
CA GLU A 86 -1.43 8.27 15.69
C GLU A 86 -0.92 6.84 15.97
N LEU A 87 -0.25 6.67 17.11
CA LEU A 87 0.11 5.36 17.64
C LEU A 87 -1.11 4.80 18.40
N TYR A 88 -1.77 3.79 17.83
CA TYR A 88 -2.83 3.08 18.51
C TYR A 88 -2.22 2.09 19.51
N GLY A 89 -2.47 2.33 20.78
CA GLY A 89 -2.05 1.46 21.87
C GLY A 89 -1.14 2.05 22.92
N TRP A 90 -1.20 3.36 23.12
CA TRP A 90 -0.42 4.07 24.13
C TRP A 90 -0.53 3.46 25.52
N GLU A 91 -1.69 2.92 25.90
CA GLU A 91 -1.89 2.24 27.18
C GLU A 91 -1.03 0.99 27.37
N SER A 92 -0.58 0.35 26.29
CA SER A 92 0.41 -0.74 26.35
C SER A 92 1.81 -0.19 26.62
N VAL A 93 2.18 0.93 26.00
CA VAL A 93 3.50 1.56 26.16
C VAL A 93 3.66 2.17 27.55
N VAL A 94 2.65 2.90 28.03
CA VAL A 94 2.66 3.59 29.33
C VAL A 94 2.78 2.62 30.50
N LYS A 95 2.33 1.36 30.34
CA LYS A 95 2.50 0.29 31.34
C LYS A 95 3.94 -0.22 31.46
N GLN A 96 4.86 0.22 30.60
CA GLN A 96 6.28 -0.17 30.58
C GLN A 96 6.48 -1.69 30.62
N PRO A 97 5.95 -2.43 29.62
CA PRO A 97 6.07 -3.88 29.60
C PRO A 97 7.53 -4.30 29.36
N SER A 98 7.88 -5.52 29.75
CA SER A 98 9.22 -6.07 29.43
C SER A 98 9.39 -6.33 27.93
N GLY A 99 8.29 -6.57 27.20
CA GLY A 99 8.30 -6.69 25.76
C GLY A 99 6.99 -6.26 25.10
N ILE A 100 7.09 -5.84 23.84
CA ILE A 100 5.98 -5.26 23.07
C ILE A 100 6.09 -5.61 21.59
N VAL A 101 4.95 -5.77 20.92
CA VAL A 101 4.87 -6.03 19.49
C VAL A 101 4.32 -4.81 18.75
N ILE A 102 5.05 -4.36 17.73
CA ILE A 102 4.60 -3.36 16.77
C ILE A 102 4.05 -4.11 15.55
N CYS A 103 2.75 -4.02 15.31
CA CYS A 103 2.07 -4.66 14.19
C CYS A 103 1.50 -3.66 13.18
N GLU A 104 1.06 -4.14 12.01
CA GLU A 104 0.65 -3.28 10.90
C GLU A 104 -0.77 -2.70 11.03
N GLY A 105 -1.72 -3.47 11.59
CA GLY A 105 -3.14 -3.10 11.64
C GLY A 105 -3.75 -3.07 13.04
N GLU A 106 -4.87 -2.33 13.18
CA GLU A 106 -5.57 -2.17 14.46
C GLU A 106 -6.23 -3.46 14.95
N PHE A 107 -6.72 -4.31 14.04
CA PHE A 107 -7.28 -5.61 14.43
C PHE A 107 -6.18 -6.58 14.87
N ASP A 108 -5.03 -6.61 14.21
CA ASP A 108 -3.90 -7.44 14.63
C ASP A 108 -3.43 -7.06 16.03
N ARG A 109 -3.38 -5.76 16.33
CA ARG A 109 -3.05 -5.25 17.66
C ARG A 109 -4.02 -5.75 18.73
N LEU A 110 -5.32 -5.76 18.44
CA LEU A 110 -6.34 -6.27 19.36
C LEU A 110 -6.27 -7.81 19.51
N VAL A 111 -5.99 -8.54 18.43
CA VAL A 111 -5.83 -10.00 18.47
C VAL A 111 -4.58 -10.38 19.28
N LEU A 112 -3.47 -9.67 19.11
CA LEU A 112 -2.27 -9.85 19.92
C LEU A 112 -2.54 -9.63 21.41
N GLU A 113 -3.23 -8.55 21.75
CA GLU A 113 -3.57 -8.24 23.13
C GLU A 113 -4.52 -9.28 23.74
N ALA A 114 -5.51 -9.75 22.98
CA ALA A 114 -6.38 -10.85 23.39
C ALA A 114 -5.62 -12.16 23.65
N ASN A 115 -4.44 -12.34 23.03
CA ASN A 115 -3.52 -13.45 23.28
C ASN A 115 -2.42 -13.12 24.31
N GLY A 116 -2.55 -11.99 25.03
CA GLY A 116 -1.66 -11.61 26.12
C GLY A 116 -0.35 -10.97 25.69
N PHE A 117 -0.27 -10.45 24.47
CA PHE A 117 0.89 -9.70 23.99
C PHE A 117 0.61 -8.19 24.03
N PRO A 118 1.37 -7.39 24.79
CA PRO A 118 1.34 -5.93 24.66
C PRO A 118 1.65 -5.55 23.22
N ALA A 119 0.77 -4.75 22.60
CA ALA A 119 0.89 -4.44 21.18
C ALA A 119 0.47 -3.01 20.83
N VAL A 120 1.07 -2.50 19.77
CA VAL A 120 0.80 -1.18 19.20
C VAL A 120 0.78 -1.24 17.67
N THR A 121 0.16 -0.25 17.05
CA THR A 121 0.23 -0.05 15.60
C THR A 121 0.16 1.43 15.24
N SER A 122 0.64 1.79 14.05
CA SER A 122 0.44 3.12 13.48
C SER A 122 -0.85 3.16 12.67
N THR A 123 -1.75 4.12 12.94
CA THR A 123 -3.08 4.14 12.32
C THR A 123 -3.10 4.43 10.80
N GLY A 124 -1.94 4.70 10.21
CA GLY A 124 -1.75 4.95 8.78
C GLY A 124 -1.19 3.76 7.99
N GLY A 125 -0.95 2.60 8.64
CA GLY A 125 -0.37 1.40 8.03
C GLY A 125 1.17 1.37 8.02
N ALA A 126 1.75 0.34 7.39
CA ALA A 126 3.17 -0.03 7.51
C ALA A 126 4.20 1.11 7.28
N GLY A 127 3.87 2.10 6.45
CA GLY A 127 4.79 3.19 6.11
C GLY A 127 4.78 4.39 7.05
N THR A 128 3.94 4.40 8.08
CA THR A 128 3.52 5.64 8.75
C THR A 128 3.96 5.79 10.20
N PHE A 129 4.70 4.83 10.73
CA PHE A 129 5.32 4.95 12.05
C PHE A 129 6.24 6.17 12.11
N ARG A 130 6.11 6.98 13.16
CA ARG A 130 6.75 8.29 13.28
C ARG A 130 8.01 8.23 14.14
N PRO A 131 9.12 8.89 13.75
CA PRO A 131 10.38 8.88 14.52
C PRO A 131 10.23 9.32 15.98
N GLU A 132 9.37 10.29 16.26
CA GLU A 132 9.10 10.80 17.60
C GLU A 132 8.46 9.79 18.55
N TRP A 133 7.90 8.68 18.04
CA TRP A 133 7.42 7.59 18.90
C TRP A 133 8.53 6.63 19.27
N ALA A 134 9.62 6.55 18.50
CA ALA A 134 10.66 5.55 18.68
C ALA A 134 11.34 5.63 20.07
N SER A 135 11.52 6.85 20.60
CA SER A 135 12.10 7.07 21.93
C SER A 135 11.25 6.45 23.05
N GLU A 136 9.95 6.30 22.85
CA GLU A 136 9.05 5.68 23.84
C GLU A 136 9.27 4.15 23.95
N PHE A 137 10.06 3.54 23.06
CA PHE A 137 10.38 2.11 23.09
C PHE A 137 11.79 1.82 23.61
N GLU A 138 12.63 2.83 23.85
CA GLU A 138 14.02 2.66 24.29
C GLU A 138 14.15 1.93 25.63
N HIS A 139 13.20 2.16 26.53
CA HIS A 139 13.17 1.53 27.86
C HIS A 139 12.59 0.11 27.85
N ILE A 140 11.93 -0.29 26.76
CA ILE A 140 11.32 -1.62 26.61
C ILE A 140 12.38 -2.58 26.09
N LYS A 141 12.71 -3.60 26.88
CA LYS A 141 13.82 -4.52 26.60
C LYS A 141 13.63 -5.30 25.30
N ASP A 142 12.45 -5.89 25.11
CA ASP A 142 12.16 -6.74 23.97
C ASP A 142 11.10 -6.10 23.05
N VAL A 143 11.56 -5.41 22.01
CA VAL A 143 10.69 -4.82 20.99
C VAL A 143 10.67 -5.70 19.76
N TYR A 144 9.48 -6.10 19.32
CA TYR A 144 9.26 -6.95 18.16
C TYR A 144 8.47 -6.22 17.09
N ILE A 145 8.78 -6.45 15.81
CA ILE A 145 8.05 -5.88 14.68
C ILE A 145 7.52 -7.02 13.82
N CYS A 146 6.20 -7.13 13.72
CA CYS A 146 5.51 -8.19 13.00
C CYS A 146 4.46 -7.58 12.08
N PHE A 147 4.84 -7.32 10.83
CA PHE A 147 3.97 -6.71 9.81
C PHE A 147 3.48 -7.77 8.82
N ASP A 148 2.57 -7.38 7.93
CA ASP A 148 1.94 -8.27 6.97
C ASP A 148 2.97 -8.93 6.04
N ASN A 149 2.66 -10.14 5.56
CA ASN A 149 3.56 -10.93 4.72
C ASN A 149 3.58 -10.45 3.25
N ASP A 150 3.82 -9.16 3.04
CA ASP A 150 3.94 -8.52 1.72
C ASP A 150 5.14 -7.54 1.64
N ASP A 151 5.32 -6.92 0.46
CA ASP A 151 6.42 -5.97 0.24
C ASP A 151 6.27 -4.64 1.00
N ALA A 152 5.05 -4.22 1.31
CA ALA A 152 4.81 -3.00 2.07
C ALA A 152 5.14 -3.24 3.55
N GLY A 153 4.64 -4.33 4.12
CA GLY A 153 4.92 -4.80 5.47
C GLY A 153 6.41 -5.01 5.70
N ARG A 154 7.10 -5.75 4.83
CA ARG A 154 8.57 -5.95 4.94
C ARG A 154 9.36 -4.64 4.96
N ARG A 155 9.04 -3.70 4.06
CA ARG A 155 9.73 -2.40 4.00
C ARG A 155 9.41 -1.51 5.20
N GLY A 156 8.15 -1.53 5.65
CA GLY A 156 7.70 -0.82 6.84
C GLY A 156 8.41 -1.34 8.09
N ALA A 157 8.47 -2.65 8.27
CA ALA A 157 9.11 -3.28 9.41
C ALA A 157 10.60 -2.94 9.53
N ILE A 158 11.33 -3.00 8.41
CA ILE A 158 12.73 -2.56 8.37
C ILE A 158 12.85 -1.08 8.75
N ARG A 159 12.00 -0.20 8.20
CA ARG A 159 12.03 1.23 8.52
C ARG A 159 11.84 1.50 10.01
N VAL A 160 10.85 0.85 10.65
CA VAL A 160 10.62 0.94 12.10
C VAL A 160 11.84 0.43 12.86
N GLY A 161 12.38 -0.71 12.45
CA GLY A 161 13.55 -1.31 13.08
C GLY A 161 14.81 -0.45 13.02
N LEU A 162 14.94 0.40 12.01
CA LEU A 162 16.03 1.38 11.93
C LEU A 162 15.84 2.58 12.86
N MET A 163 14.60 2.85 13.29
CA MET A 163 14.29 3.89 14.28
C MET A 163 14.44 3.37 15.71
N ILE A 164 14.28 2.06 15.93
CA ILE A 164 14.39 1.39 17.23
C ILE A 164 15.47 0.29 17.13
N PRO A 165 16.76 0.62 17.34
CA PRO A 165 17.87 -0.26 16.95
C PRO A 165 17.92 -1.63 17.61
N HIS A 166 17.32 -1.79 18.80
CA HIS A 166 17.23 -3.06 19.51
C HIS A 166 15.98 -3.89 19.15
N ALA A 167 15.12 -3.38 18.27
CA ALA A 167 13.96 -4.12 17.80
C ALA A 167 14.35 -5.34 16.95
N LYS A 168 13.50 -6.37 16.99
CA LYS A 168 13.68 -7.62 16.26
C LYS A 168 12.52 -7.83 15.28
N LEU A 169 12.85 -8.23 14.05
CA LEU A 169 11.90 -8.56 13.00
C LEU A 169 11.36 -9.97 13.20
N VAL A 170 10.03 -10.07 13.26
CA VAL A 170 9.28 -11.32 13.33
C VAL A 170 8.72 -11.60 11.94
N GLN A 171 9.03 -12.78 11.41
CA GLN A 171 8.52 -13.21 10.11
C GLN A 171 7.36 -14.18 10.30
N LEU A 172 6.19 -13.84 9.74
CA LEU A 172 5.07 -14.77 9.65
C LEU A 172 5.41 -15.93 8.71
N PRO A 173 4.95 -17.15 9.01
CA PRO A 173 5.29 -18.34 8.22
C PRO A 173 4.57 -18.31 6.87
N GLN A 174 5.13 -18.96 5.83
CA GLN A 174 4.60 -18.86 4.46
C GLN A 174 3.15 -19.36 4.32
N GLU A 175 2.73 -20.22 5.25
CA GLU A 175 1.39 -20.80 5.34
C GLU A 175 0.28 -19.76 5.50
N VAL A 176 0.58 -18.54 6.00
CA VAL A 176 -0.42 -17.44 6.02
C VAL A 176 -0.72 -16.89 4.63
N GLY A 177 0.11 -17.21 3.62
CA GLY A 177 -0.01 -16.72 2.26
C GLY A 177 0.60 -15.33 2.04
N GLN A 178 0.58 -14.88 0.78
CA GLN A 178 1.02 -13.54 0.40
C GLN A 178 0.04 -12.49 0.93
N GLY A 179 0.55 -11.53 1.71
CA GLY A 179 -0.26 -10.51 2.37
C GLY A 179 -1.04 -11.04 3.58
N GLY A 180 -0.74 -12.25 4.06
CA GLY A 180 -1.32 -12.76 5.30
C GLY A 180 -0.84 -11.97 6.51
N ASP A 181 -1.73 -11.77 7.47
CA ASP A 181 -1.53 -10.95 8.66
C ASP A 181 -1.46 -11.79 9.96
N ILE A 182 -1.28 -11.14 11.11
CA ILE A 182 -1.23 -11.83 12.42
C ILE A 182 -2.59 -12.49 12.73
N THR A 183 -3.69 -11.87 12.33
CA THR A 183 -5.01 -12.48 12.47
C THR A 183 -5.08 -13.80 11.69
N ASP A 184 -4.57 -13.83 10.45
CA ASP A 184 -4.53 -15.06 9.66
C ASP A 184 -3.66 -16.15 10.31
N PHE A 185 -2.54 -15.78 10.95
CA PHE A 185 -1.72 -16.73 11.69
C PHE A 185 -2.44 -17.32 12.91
N LEU A 186 -2.92 -16.47 13.83
CA LEU A 186 -3.52 -16.92 15.09
C LEU A 186 -4.88 -17.58 14.88
N VAL A 187 -5.69 -17.03 13.99
CA VAL A 187 -7.08 -17.45 13.80
C VAL A 187 -7.25 -18.32 12.57
N GLY A 188 -6.75 -17.87 11.42
CA GLY A 188 -6.88 -18.60 10.14
C GLY A 188 -6.19 -19.96 10.18
N LEU A 189 -4.94 -20.00 10.64
CA LEU A 189 -4.17 -21.23 10.83
C LEU A 189 -4.37 -21.87 12.21
N LYS A 190 -5.21 -21.29 13.08
CA LYS A 190 -5.49 -21.76 14.44
C LYS A 190 -4.23 -21.97 15.28
N ARG A 191 -3.25 -21.06 15.16
CA ARG A 191 -2.02 -21.11 15.94
C ARG A 191 -2.26 -20.53 17.33
N SER A 192 -1.74 -21.21 18.34
CA SER A 192 -1.86 -20.77 19.73
C SER A 192 -0.86 -19.65 20.06
N ARG A 193 -1.03 -19.08 21.25
CA ARG A 193 -0.09 -18.14 21.87
C ARG A 193 1.35 -18.68 21.88
N GLU A 194 1.54 -19.96 22.16
CA GLU A 194 2.85 -20.61 22.23
C GLU A 194 3.55 -20.60 20.87
N HIS A 195 2.81 -20.85 19.79
CA HIS A 195 3.36 -20.75 18.44
C HIS A 195 3.80 -19.32 18.10
N PHE A 196 3.09 -18.30 18.59
CA PHE A 196 3.52 -16.91 18.39
C PHE A 196 4.76 -16.57 19.22
N LEU A 197 4.87 -17.09 20.46
CA LEU A 197 6.09 -16.97 21.28
C LEU A 197 7.30 -17.56 20.55
N GLU A 198 7.16 -18.72 19.92
CA GLU A 198 8.23 -19.32 19.10
C GLU A 198 8.67 -18.39 17.97
N LEU A 199 7.76 -17.64 17.33
CA LEU A 199 8.13 -16.63 16.33
C LEU A 199 8.91 -15.47 16.95
N LEU A 200 8.53 -15.02 18.15
CA LEU A 200 9.25 -13.96 18.87
C LEU A 200 10.65 -14.40 19.30
N GLU A 201 10.81 -15.64 19.76
CA GLU A 201 12.11 -16.22 20.14
C GLU A 201 13.04 -16.35 18.93
N ASN A 202 12.49 -16.65 17.75
CA ASN A 202 13.23 -16.76 16.51
C ASN A 202 13.43 -15.43 15.76
N ALA A 203 12.89 -14.34 16.31
CA ALA A 203 12.95 -13.01 15.70
C ALA A 203 14.40 -12.58 15.46
N LYS A 204 14.64 -11.96 14.30
CA LYS A 204 15.99 -11.58 13.87
C LYS A 204 16.25 -10.11 14.14
N PRO A 205 17.48 -9.71 14.51
CA PRO A 205 17.85 -8.31 14.52
C PRO A 205 17.54 -7.68 13.17
N VAL A 206 17.19 -6.40 13.19
CA VAL A 206 16.98 -5.63 11.97
C VAL A 206 18.30 -5.64 11.20
N PRO A 207 18.31 -6.05 9.91
CA PRO A 207 19.54 -6.05 9.15
C PRO A 207 20.08 -4.62 9.12
N PRO A 208 21.41 -4.42 9.26
CA PRO A 208 21.98 -3.10 9.08
C PRO A 208 21.52 -2.56 7.73
N LEU A 209 21.34 -1.24 7.64
CA LEU A 209 21.17 -0.60 6.34
C LEU A 209 22.32 -1.08 5.46
N LEU A 210 22.04 -2.03 4.57
CA LEU A 210 22.90 -2.22 3.41
C LEU A 210 22.93 -0.83 2.78
N PRO A 211 24.12 -0.29 2.46
CA PRO A 211 24.19 0.95 1.71
C PRO A 211 23.23 0.75 0.55
N ALA A 212 22.21 1.63 0.47
CA ALA A 212 21.18 1.51 -0.56
C ALA A 212 21.92 1.16 -1.85
N PRO A 213 21.55 0.10 -2.60
CA PRO A 213 22.21 -0.19 -3.86
C PRO A 213 22.25 1.14 -4.58
N GLN A 214 23.47 1.71 -4.72
CA GLN A 214 23.63 3.13 -5.01
C GLN A 214 22.63 3.39 -6.12
N PRO A 215 21.66 4.32 -5.94
CA PRO A 215 20.54 4.45 -6.88
C PRO A 215 21.21 4.42 -8.22
N ARG A 216 21.03 3.31 -9.00
CA ARG A 216 21.90 3.02 -10.15
C ARG A 216 21.96 4.35 -10.84
N LYS A 217 23.11 5.05 -10.80
CA LYS A 217 23.15 6.48 -11.14
C LYS A 217 22.39 6.50 -12.43
N ARG A 218 21.20 7.11 -12.47
CA ARG A 218 20.39 7.10 -13.68
C ARG A 218 21.35 7.78 -14.62
N LYS A 219 22.05 7.00 -15.48
CA LYS A 219 23.17 7.54 -16.26
C LYS A 219 22.49 8.72 -16.91
N LEU A 220 22.91 9.94 -16.54
CA LEU A 220 22.37 11.12 -17.17
C LEU A 220 22.54 10.80 -18.64
N ARG A 221 21.41 10.68 -19.35
CA ARG A 221 21.45 10.42 -20.78
C ARG A 221 22.36 11.50 -21.32
N SER A 222 23.40 11.10 -22.06
CA SER A 222 24.31 12.10 -22.64
C SER A 222 23.46 13.13 -23.37
N ILE A 223 23.92 14.38 -23.44
CA ILE A 223 23.22 15.45 -24.17
C ILE A 223 22.81 14.93 -25.57
N ALA A 224 23.73 14.24 -26.25
CA ALA A 224 23.47 13.55 -27.52
C ALA A 224 22.31 12.54 -27.49
N THR A 225 22.11 11.79 -26.41
CA THR A 225 20.97 10.87 -26.27
C THR A 225 19.66 11.62 -26.05
N ILE A 226 19.68 12.73 -25.32
CA ILE A 226 18.49 13.57 -25.09
C ILE A 226 18.06 14.20 -26.40
N GLU A 227 19.00 14.83 -27.12
CA GLU A 227 18.77 15.39 -28.45
C GLU A 227 18.23 14.35 -29.44
N ARG A 228 18.82 13.14 -29.44
CA ARG A 228 18.33 12.02 -30.28
C ARG A 228 16.87 11.66 -30.00
N ILE A 229 16.46 11.63 -28.73
CA ILE A 229 15.08 11.33 -28.34
C ILE A 229 14.13 12.44 -28.81
N GLU A 230 14.51 13.70 -28.61
CA GLU A 230 13.70 14.85 -29.00
C GLU A 230 13.51 14.90 -30.52
N GLN A 231 14.59 14.65 -31.28
CA GLN A 231 14.52 14.54 -32.74
C GLN A 231 13.60 13.41 -33.19
N ILE A 232 13.77 12.19 -32.66
CA ILE A 232 12.90 11.05 -33.02
C ILE A 232 11.43 11.36 -32.74
N LYS A 233 11.12 11.99 -31.59
CA LYS A 233 9.74 12.35 -31.24
C LYS A 233 9.15 13.44 -32.13
N ALA A 234 9.98 14.34 -32.65
CA ALA A 234 9.56 15.38 -33.58
C ALA A 234 9.37 14.84 -35.00
N ASP A 235 10.29 13.99 -35.46
CA ASP A 235 10.41 13.58 -36.85
C ASP A 235 9.60 12.32 -37.19
N VAL A 236 9.24 11.50 -36.19
CA VAL A 236 8.53 10.23 -36.39
C VAL A 236 7.12 10.32 -35.82
N PRO A 237 6.09 10.60 -36.66
CA PRO A 237 4.72 10.68 -36.19
C PRO A 237 4.25 9.35 -35.61
N ILE A 238 3.90 9.34 -34.32
CA ILE A 238 3.45 8.13 -33.63
C ILE A 238 2.27 7.44 -34.33
N ALA A 239 1.36 8.20 -34.94
CA ALA A 239 0.22 7.66 -35.67
C ALA A 239 0.64 6.85 -36.90
N GLN A 240 1.73 7.24 -37.59
CA GLN A 240 2.26 6.48 -38.73
C GLN A 240 2.85 5.16 -38.26
N VAL A 241 3.68 5.19 -37.21
CA VAL A 241 4.27 3.97 -36.63
C VAL A 241 3.17 2.99 -36.20
N ILE A 242 2.15 3.47 -35.50
CA ILE A 242 1.03 2.62 -35.04
C ILE A 242 0.22 2.07 -36.24
N ALA A 243 0.04 2.85 -37.31
CA ALA A 243 -0.71 2.43 -38.49
C ALA A 243 -0.11 1.21 -39.22
N HIS A 244 1.18 0.91 -39.03
CA HIS A 244 1.79 -0.33 -39.52
C HIS A 244 1.27 -1.59 -38.82
N TYR A 245 0.77 -1.45 -37.59
CA TYR A 245 0.32 -2.57 -36.78
C TYR A 245 -1.19 -2.75 -36.78
N VAL A 246 -1.94 -1.64 -36.83
CA VAL A 246 -3.39 -1.65 -36.71
C VAL A 246 -4.03 -0.59 -37.62
N PRO A 247 -5.22 -0.86 -38.19
CA PRO A 247 -5.97 0.16 -38.91
C PRO A 247 -6.36 1.29 -37.96
N LEU A 248 -6.18 2.53 -38.43
CA LEU A 248 -6.47 3.74 -37.68
C LEU A 248 -7.56 4.56 -38.37
N LYS A 249 -8.44 5.19 -37.59
CA LYS A 249 -9.53 6.06 -38.06
C LYS A 249 -9.48 7.42 -37.39
N MET A 250 -9.74 8.48 -38.14
CA MET A 250 -9.83 9.84 -37.58
C MET A 250 -11.01 9.98 -36.63
N SER A 251 -10.77 10.64 -35.50
CA SER A 251 -11.78 11.02 -34.50
C SER A 251 -11.49 12.43 -33.99
N GLY A 252 -12.05 13.42 -34.67
CA GLY A 252 -11.75 14.83 -34.41
C GLY A 252 -10.28 15.14 -34.67
N ARG A 253 -9.57 15.63 -33.63
CA ARG A 253 -8.12 15.94 -33.68
C ARG A 253 -7.22 14.73 -33.35
N ASN A 254 -7.82 13.62 -32.94
CA ASN A 254 -7.13 12.41 -32.54
C ASN A 254 -7.37 11.30 -33.57
N VAL A 255 -6.64 10.21 -33.40
CA VAL A 255 -6.81 9.01 -34.21
C VAL A 255 -7.13 7.84 -33.29
N ILE A 256 -8.07 6.98 -33.66
CA ILE A 256 -8.49 5.84 -32.86
C ILE A 256 -8.26 4.53 -33.61
N GLY A 257 -7.88 3.48 -32.90
CA GLY A 257 -7.66 2.15 -33.44
C GLY A 257 -7.86 1.06 -32.39
N ARG A 258 -7.82 -0.20 -32.84
CA ARG A 258 -7.75 -1.34 -31.93
C ARG A 258 -6.38 -1.39 -31.26
N CYS A 259 -6.35 -1.76 -29.99
CA CYS A 259 -5.11 -1.89 -29.26
C CYS A 259 -4.36 -3.17 -29.67
N PRO A 260 -3.09 -3.11 -30.10
CA PRO A 260 -2.30 -4.29 -30.47
C PRO A 260 -1.70 -5.05 -29.27
N PHE A 261 -2.00 -4.61 -28.04
CA PHE A 261 -1.42 -5.15 -26.80
C PHE A 261 -2.38 -6.03 -26.00
N HIS A 262 -3.64 -6.14 -26.42
CA HIS A 262 -4.61 -7.07 -25.85
C HIS A 262 -5.56 -7.51 -26.97
N ASP A 263 -6.37 -8.53 -26.71
CA ASP A 263 -7.40 -8.97 -27.65
C ASP A 263 -8.53 -7.93 -27.69
N ASP A 264 -8.42 -7.00 -28.64
CA ASP A 264 -9.31 -5.85 -28.75
C ASP A 264 -10.27 -5.98 -29.94
N HIS A 265 -11.57 -6.10 -29.64
CA HIS A 265 -12.62 -6.18 -30.66
C HIS A 265 -13.24 -4.81 -31.00
N ASN A 266 -13.08 -3.79 -30.15
CA ASN A 266 -13.67 -2.46 -30.29
C ASN A 266 -12.61 -1.37 -30.08
N PRO A 267 -12.38 -0.45 -31.04
CA PRO A 267 -11.28 0.53 -30.95
C PRO A 267 -11.14 1.21 -29.58
N SER A 268 -10.18 0.77 -28.78
CA SER A 268 -9.97 1.24 -27.40
C SER A 268 -8.72 2.11 -27.24
N MET A 269 -7.88 2.19 -28.28
CA MET A 269 -6.66 2.97 -28.29
C MET A 269 -6.86 4.30 -29.01
N VAL A 270 -6.59 5.39 -28.28
CA VAL A 270 -6.54 6.75 -28.81
C VAL A 270 -5.09 7.17 -28.97
N VAL A 271 -4.75 7.66 -30.15
CA VAL A 271 -3.47 8.26 -30.50
C VAL A 271 -3.68 9.77 -30.59
N TYR A 272 -2.79 10.52 -29.94
CA TYR A 272 -2.80 11.97 -29.86
C TYR A 272 -1.62 12.51 -30.68
N PRO A 273 -1.80 12.85 -31.97
CA PRO A 273 -0.70 13.26 -32.84
C PRO A 273 0.03 14.50 -32.32
N HIS A 274 -0.71 15.46 -31.75
CA HIS A 274 -0.14 16.73 -31.28
C HIS A 274 0.84 16.56 -30.11
N SER A 275 0.53 15.66 -29.17
CA SER A 275 1.40 15.37 -28.03
C SER A 275 2.35 14.19 -28.29
N ALA A 276 2.31 13.60 -29.49
CA ALA A 276 3.07 12.40 -29.87
C ALA A 276 2.93 11.23 -28.87
N THR A 277 1.71 11.01 -28.36
CA THR A 277 1.42 9.96 -27.37
C THR A 277 0.22 9.10 -27.76
N PHE A 278 0.07 7.95 -27.10
CA PHE A 278 -1.11 7.10 -27.17
C PHE A 278 -1.59 6.69 -25.78
N HIS A 279 -2.87 6.37 -25.67
CA HIS A 279 -3.47 5.76 -24.49
C HIS A 279 -4.53 4.75 -24.91
N CYS A 280 -4.47 3.56 -24.32
CA CYS A 280 -5.49 2.54 -24.48
C CYS A 280 -6.41 2.48 -23.25
N PHE A 281 -7.69 2.76 -23.44
CA PHE A 281 -8.68 2.74 -22.35
C PHE A 281 -9.10 1.33 -21.92
N GLY A 282 -8.82 0.30 -22.73
CA GLY A 282 -9.03 -1.10 -22.38
C GLY A 282 -7.97 -1.64 -21.41
N CYS A 283 -6.71 -1.71 -21.85
CA CYS A 283 -5.61 -2.27 -21.05
C CYS A 283 -4.73 -1.26 -20.31
N GLN A 284 -5.05 0.04 -20.35
CA GLN A 284 -4.31 1.14 -19.69
C GLN A 284 -2.85 1.34 -20.16
N LYS A 285 -2.43 0.68 -21.25
CA LYS A 285 -1.13 0.97 -21.86
C LYS A 285 -1.12 2.37 -22.45
N GLN A 286 -0.03 3.07 -22.23
CA GLN A 286 0.17 4.45 -22.66
C GLN A 286 1.65 4.73 -22.89
N GLY A 287 1.94 5.77 -23.67
CA GLY A 287 3.30 6.24 -23.85
C GLY A 287 3.51 7.01 -25.15
N ASP A 288 4.77 7.14 -25.52
CA ASP A 288 5.23 7.74 -26.79
C ASP A 288 5.61 6.66 -27.81
N VAL A 289 6.03 7.10 -29.00
CA VAL A 289 6.45 6.25 -30.11
C VAL A 289 7.57 5.26 -29.74
N ILE A 290 8.48 5.66 -28.84
CA ILE A 290 9.60 4.83 -28.39
C ILE A 290 9.07 3.72 -27.47
N SER A 291 8.26 4.07 -26.48
CA SER A 291 7.66 3.08 -25.58
C SER A 291 6.71 2.11 -26.30
N PHE A 292 5.94 2.60 -27.28
CA PHE A 292 5.07 1.76 -28.10
C PHE A 292 5.88 0.68 -28.83
N LEU A 293 6.95 1.08 -29.52
CA LEU A 293 7.76 0.14 -30.30
C LEU A 293 8.50 -0.85 -29.40
N ARG A 294 9.03 -0.39 -28.27
CA ARG A 294 9.66 -1.27 -27.27
C ARG A 294 8.71 -2.35 -26.79
N ASP A 295 7.50 -1.98 -26.42
CA ASP A 295 6.51 -2.92 -25.92
C ASP A 295 5.99 -3.84 -27.03
N LYS A 296 5.89 -3.33 -28.26
CA LYS A 296 5.31 -4.08 -29.38
C LYS A 296 6.28 -5.11 -29.97
N GLU A 297 7.56 -4.76 -30.04
CA GLU A 297 8.63 -5.57 -30.64
C GLU A 297 9.57 -6.18 -29.58
N ASN A 298 9.28 -5.99 -28.30
CA ASN A 298 10.11 -6.45 -27.18
C ASN A 298 11.57 -5.95 -27.26
N LEU A 299 11.76 -4.69 -27.65
CA LEU A 299 13.07 -4.08 -27.85
C LEU A 299 13.60 -3.41 -26.58
N SER A 300 14.92 -3.44 -26.41
CA SER A 300 15.61 -2.55 -25.48
C SER A 300 15.43 -1.09 -25.89
N PHE A 301 15.79 -0.17 -24.99
CA PHE A 301 15.65 1.26 -25.26
C PHE A 301 16.46 1.72 -26.48
N TYR A 302 17.72 1.29 -26.61
CA TYR A 302 18.57 1.71 -27.72
C TYR A 302 18.19 1.05 -29.05
N GLU A 303 17.80 -0.23 -29.03
CA GLU A 303 17.29 -0.91 -30.22
C GLU A 303 16.04 -0.22 -30.78
N ALA A 304 15.14 0.25 -29.91
CA ALA A 304 13.98 1.03 -30.36
C ALA A 304 14.35 2.40 -30.94
N LEU A 305 15.39 3.06 -30.41
CA LEU A 305 15.89 4.30 -31.02
C LEU A 305 16.51 4.02 -32.39
N ASP A 306 17.28 2.94 -32.53
CA ASP A 306 17.91 2.56 -33.80
C ASP A 306 16.85 2.22 -34.86
N ALA A 307 15.81 1.46 -34.48
CA ALA A 307 14.68 1.15 -35.37
C ALA A 307 13.91 2.41 -35.79
N LEU A 308 13.67 3.34 -34.85
CA LEU A 308 12.99 4.60 -35.16
C LEU A 308 13.84 5.54 -35.99
N ASP A 309 15.17 5.51 -35.87
CA ASP A 309 16.08 6.24 -36.75
C ASP A 309 16.08 5.66 -38.18
N GLN A 310 15.97 4.34 -38.32
CA GLN A 310 15.80 3.71 -39.64
C GLN A 310 14.46 4.11 -40.26
N ILE A 311 13.37 4.07 -39.49
CA ILE A 311 12.05 4.58 -39.91
C ILE A 311 12.18 6.04 -40.34
N ARG A 312 12.76 6.90 -39.50
CA ARG A 312 13.02 8.32 -39.81
C ARG A 312 13.79 8.49 -41.12
N THR A 313 14.85 7.71 -41.34
CA THR A 313 15.69 7.79 -42.55
C THR A 313 14.93 7.31 -43.80
N ASN A 314 14.09 6.28 -43.67
CA ASN A 314 13.29 5.75 -44.77
C ASN A 314 12.11 6.66 -45.15
N TYR A 315 11.59 7.46 -44.21
CA TYR A 315 10.56 8.47 -44.47
C TYR A 315 11.12 9.86 -44.80
N GLY A 316 12.39 10.10 -44.50
CA GLY A 316 13.13 11.32 -44.81
C GLY A 316 13.70 11.37 -46.23
N PHE A 317 12.85 11.18 -47.26
CA PHE A 317 13.03 11.66 -48.65
C PHE A 317 11.69 11.50 -49.42
N GLN A 318 10.62 12.11 -48.91
CA GLN A 318 9.41 12.39 -49.71
C GLN A 318 8.92 13.81 -49.45
N SER A 319 9.77 14.77 -49.81
CA SER A 319 9.39 16.15 -50.10
C SER A 319 10.37 16.72 -51.13
N GLN A 320 10.14 16.35 -52.39
CA GLN A 320 10.12 17.28 -53.53
C GLN A 320 8.73 17.19 -54.15
#